data_AF-A0A838EYT7-F1
#
_entry.id   AF-A0A838EYT7-F1
#
_cell.length_a   1.000
_cell.length_b   1.000
_cell.length_c   1.000
_cell.angle_alpha   90.00
_cell.angle_beta   90.00
_cell.angle_gamma   90.00
#
_symmetry.space_group_name_H-M   'P 1'
#
loop_
_entity.id
_entity.type
_entity.pdbx_description
1 polymer ?
#
loop_
_entity_poly.entity_id
_entity_poly.type
_entity_poly.pdbx_seq_one_letter_code
_entity_poly.pdbx_strand_id
1 'polypeptide(L)' 'MYGITFKNHPNLRRIMMDERFSGYPLRKEYPIKQRQPFSDNIRLHLGANPLQIETQTPNEEK' A
#
# COMPACT_ATOMS: atom_id res chain seq x y z
N MET A 1 -7.16 8.12 -3.50
CA MET A 1 -6.53 9.43 -3.27
C MET A 1 -7.31 10.30 -2.30
N TYR A 2 -8.54 10.72 -2.61
CA TYR A 2 -9.37 11.53 -1.70
C TYR A 2 -10.49 10.75 -0.98
N GLY A 3 -10.78 9.52 -1.41
CA GLY A 3 -11.87 8.72 -0.84
C GLY A 3 -13.26 9.19 -1.26
N ILE A 4 -13.33 9.83 -2.42
CA ILE A 4 -14.59 10.24 -3.04
C ILE A 4 -15.13 9.03 -3.80
N THR A 5 -16.37 8.65 -3.51
CA THR A 5 -17.09 7.60 -4.23
C THR A 5 -17.86 8.23 -5.39
N PHE A 6 -17.59 7.78 -6.61
CA PHE A 6 -18.35 8.21 -7.78
C PHE A 6 -19.53 7.27 -8.01
N LYS A 7 -20.75 7.82 -8.05
CA LYS A 7 -21.94 7.06 -8.43
C LYS A 7 -21.84 6.69 -9.92
N ASN A 8 -22.32 5.50 -10.28
CA ASN A 8 -22.34 4.96 -11.65
C ASN A 8 -20.98 4.63 -12.29
N HIS A 9 -19.90 4.49 -11.51
CA HIS A 9 -18.63 3.99 -12.04
C HIS A 9 -18.48 2.48 -11.82
N PRO A 10 -18.39 1.65 -12.88
CA PRO A 10 -18.42 0.19 -12.76
C PRO A 10 -17.17 -0.43 -12.12
N ASN A 11 -16.02 0.25 -12.17
CA ASN A 11 -14.78 -0.26 -11.59
C ASN A 11 -14.00 0.84 -10.88
N LEU A 12 -14.52 1.29 -9.74
CA LEU A 12 -13.84 2.30 -8.92
C LEU A 12 -12.70 1.65 -8.12
N ARG A 13 -11.49 1.64 -8.68
CA ARG A 13 -10.27 1.16 -8.03
C ARG A 13 -9.17 2.22 -7.95
N ARG A 14 -8.19 1.98 -7.08
CA ARG A 14 -6.99 2.82 -6.96
C ARG A 14 -6.08 2.58 -8.18
N ILE A 15 -5.48 3.64 -8.73
CA ILE A 15 -4.60 3.58 -9.92
C ILE A 15 -3.14 3.90 -9.56
N MET A 16 -2.90 4.93 -8.74
CA MET A 16 -1.53 5.38 -8.40
C MET A 16 -1.00 4.83 -7.07
N MET A 17 -1.81 4.10 -6.32
CA MET A 17 -1.45 3.63 -4.97
C MET A 17 -1.40 2.11 -4.98
N ASP A 18 -0.50 1.54 -4.18
CA ASP A 18 -0.50 0.12 -3.85
C ASP A 18 -1.86 -0.27 -3.21
N GLU A 19 -2.29 -1.51 -3.45
CA GLU A 19 -3.52 -2.08 -2.91
C GLU A 19 -3.49 -2.14 -1.38
N ARG A 20 -2.29 -2.31 -0.80
CA ARG A 20 -2.06 -2.40 0.65
C ARG A 20 -2.06 -1.03 1.33
N PHE A 21 -2.02 0.05 0.56
CA PHE A 21 -1.96 1.40 1.12
C PHE A 21 -3.28 1.77 1.82
N SER A 22 -3.19 2.08 3.12
CA SER A 22 -4.34 2.54 3.90
C SER A 22 -4.43 4.06 3.93
N GLY A 23 -5.61 4.60 3.63
CA GLY A 23 -5.90 6.04 3.74
C GLY A 23 -5.98 6.80 2.41
N TYR A 24 -6.00 8.14 2.52
CA TYR A 24 -6.27 9.10 1.46
C TYR A 24 -5.28 10.27 1.52
N PRO A 25 -4.11 10.16 0.86
CA PRO A 25 -2.97 11.03 1.12
C PRO A 25 -3.15 12.48 0.69
N LEU A 26 -4.12 12.76 -0.18
CA LEU A 26 -4.39 14.13 -0.64
C LEU A 26 -5.42 14.87 0.24
N ARG A 27 -5.88 14.27 1.35
CA ARG A 27 -6.75 14.98 2.32
C ARG A 27 -5.93 15.95 3.15
N LYS A 28 -6.54 17.08 3.52
CA LYS A 28 -5.91 18.12 4.33
C LYS A 28 -5.43 17.62 5.70
N GLU A 29 -6.20 16.71 6.30
CA GLU A 29 -5.88 16.10 7.60
C GLU A 29 -4.74 15.07 7.52
N TYR A 30 -4.32 14.68 6.31
CA TYR A 30 -3.31 13.64 6.13
C TYR A 30 -1.89 14.21 6.33
N PRO A 31 -1.06 13.62 7.20
CA PRO A 31 0.29 14.13 7.46
C PRO A 31 1.17 14.06 6.20
N ILE A 32 1.76 15.20 5.82
CA ILE A 32 2.55 15.36 4.58
C ILE A 32 3.75 14.39 4.52
N LYS A 33 4.36 14.08 5.67
CA LYS A 33 5.56 13.23 5.77
C LYS A 33 5.25 11.77 6.08
N GLN A 34 3.97 11.37 6.14
CA GLN A 34 3.63 9.99 6.45
C GLN A 34 4.00 9.07 5.28
N ARG A 35 4.89 8.12 5.57
CA ARG A 35 5.26 7.02 4.66
C ARG A 35 4.74 5.72 5.24
N GLN A 36 4.26 4.83 4.37
CA GLN A 36 3.94 3.44 4.74
C GLN A 36 4.97 2.53 4.03
N PRO A 37 6.10 2.21 4.69
CA PRO A 37 7.01 1.21 4.16
C PRO A 37 6.31 -0.14 4.19
N PHE A 38 6.33 -0.85 3.06
CA PHE A 38 5.86 -2.23 3.02
C PHE A 38 7.05 -3.13 3.32
N SER A 39 6.92 -3.99 4.33
CA SER A 39 7.93 -5.03 4.65
C SER A 39 8.02 -6.08 3.54
N ASP A 40 6.95 -6.21 2.75
CA ASP A 40 6.80 -7.29 1.80
C ASP A 40 6.82 -6.72 0.39
N ASN A 41 7.48 -7.43 -0.52
CA ASN A 41 7.39 -7.12 -1.94
C ASN A 41 6.03 -7.57 -2.48
N ILE A 42 5.49 -6.83 -3.45
CA ILE A 42 4.33 -7.29 -4.22
C ILE A 42 4.67 -8.67 -4.79
N ARG A 43 3.78 -9.64 -4.62
CA ARG A 43 3.88 -10.93 -5.31
C ARG A 43 3.70 -10.69 -6.81
N LEU A 44 4.77 -10.26 -7.46
CA LEU A 44 4.83 -10.13 -8.90
C LEU A 44 4.87 -11.56 -9.44
N HIS A 45 3.71 -12.09 -9.82
CA HIS A 45 3.59 -13.41 -10.44
C HIS A 45 4.13 -13.38 -11.88
N LEU A 46 5.42 -13.07 -12.01
CA LEU A 46 6.18 -13.18 -13.26
C LEU A 46 6.65 -14.64 -13.42
N GLY A 47 5.71 -15.59 -13.50
CA GLY A 47 5.97 -16.97 -13.93
C GLY A 47 7.01 -17.83 -13.18
N ALA A 48 7.70 -17.34 -12.15
CA ALA A 48 8.66 -18.10 -11.37
C ALA A 48 8.65 -17.58 -9.92
N ASN A 49 8.36 -18.51 -9.01
CA ASN A 49 8.30 -18.35 -7.56
C ASN A 49 9.02 -17.10 -6.99
N PRO A 50 8.28 -16.14 -6.39
CA PRO A 50 8.93 -15.05 -5.68
C PRO A 50 9.71 -15.63 -4.49
N LEU A 51 11.01 -15.35 -4.42
CA LEU A 51 11.85 -15.74 -3.29
C LEU A 51 11.26 -15.16 -2.00
N GLN A 52 11.05 -16.03 -1.01
CA GLN A 52 10.67 -15.61 0.34
C GLN A 52 11.84 -14.81 0.91
N ILE A 53 11.63 -13.52 1.15
CA ILE A 53 12.58 -12.70 1.86
C ILE A 53 12.17 -12.79 3.33
N GLU A 54 12.97 -13.49 4.13
CA GLU A 54 12.82 -13.51 5.58
C GLU A 54 13.22 -12.13 6.10
N THR A 55 12.23 -11.26 6.30
CA THR A 55 12.43 -10.00 7.00
C THR A 55 12.80 -10.34 8.44
N GLN A 56 14.09 -10.21 8.77
CA GLN A 56 14.54 -10.21 10.15
C GLN A 56 13.76 -9.12 10.87
N THR A 57 12.81 -9.52 11.72
CA THR A 57 12.16 -8.64 12.68
C THR A 57 13.28 -7.91 13.43
N PRO A 58 13.41 -6.57 13.35
CA PRO A 58 14.33 -5.91 14.24
C PRO A 58 13.78 -6.12 15.64
N ASN A 59 14.56 -6.80 16.48
CA ASN A 59 14.29 -7.12 17.86
C ASN A 59 13.49 -5.99 18.53
N GLU A 60 12.30 -6.35 19.04
CA GLU A 60 11.73 -5.67 20.19
C GLU A 60 12.69 -5.89 21.37
N GLU A 61 13.69 -5.02 21.52
CA GLU A 61 14.48 -4.93 22.74
C GLU A 61 14.41 -3.52 23.32
N LYS A 62 13.56 -3.44 24.34
CA LYS A 62 13.57 -2.57 25.53
C LYS A 62 12.68 -1.33 25.55
#